data_AF-A0A2V5X1Y7-F1
#
_entry.id   AF-A0A2V5X1Y7-F1
#
_cell.length_a   1.000
_cell.length_b   1.000
_cell.length_c   1.000
_cell.angle_alpha   90.00
_cell.angle_beta   90.00
_cell.angle_gamma   90.00
#
_symmetry.space_group_name_H-M   'P 1'
#
loop_
_entity.id
_entity.type
_entity.pdbx_description
1 polymer ?
#
loop_
_entity_poly.entity_id
_entity_poly.type
_entity_poly.pdbx_seq_one_letter_code
_entity_poly.pdbx_strand_id
1 'polypeptide(L)'
;MHAISAEKNVEDRTRHVLSEIFGGCSLDKVGVRLWDGTAWPDERPRAAVLALKHPGALGQMFLPGTEVGLAEAYLDNDFDIEGDIEAAFEIADLLLGRLNDWKKKVKLAGLLVALPDRNGRSTMRRAARQLLPRIRGRRSLLERDRRAVTFHYDVSND
;
A
#
# COMPACT_ATOMS: atom_id res chain seq x y z
N MET A 1 18.99 -7.66 22.36
CA MET A 1 19.51 -6.51 21.58
C MET A 1 19.29 -6.60 20.06
N HIS A 2 18.87 -7.73 19.47
CA HIS A 2 18.71 -7.82 18.00
C HIS A 2 17.38 -7.30 17.43
N ALA A 3 16.27 -7.29 18.19
CA ALA A 3 14.96 -6.88 17.67
C ALA A 3 14.87 -5.38 17.33
N ILE A 4 15.38 -4.52 18.22
CA ILE A 4 15.35 -3.06 18.06
C ILE A 4 16.13 -2.60 16.83
N SER A 5 17.27 -3.24 16.53
CA SER A 5 18.06 -2.93 15.32
C SER A 5 17.39 -3.39 14.03
N ALA A 6 16.60 -4.47 14.07
CA ALA A 6 15.86 -4.96 12.91
C ALA A 6 14.63 -4.08 12.61
N GLU A 7 13.90 -3.66 13.64
CA GLU A 7 12.75 -2.75 13.52
C GLU A 7 13.15 -1.40 12.92
N LYS A 8 14.23 -0.81 13.44
CA LYS A 8 14.78 0.45 12.92
C LYS A 8 15.20 0.35 11.45
N ASN A 9 15.69 -0.82 11.02
CA ASN A 9 16.03 -1.07 9.62
C ASN A 9 14.79 -1.08 8.70
N VAL A 10 13.66 -1.60 9.19
CA VAL A 10 12.41 -1.67 8.43
C VAL A 10 11.76 -0.31 8.28
N GLU A 11 11.75 0.50 9.35
CA GLU A 11 11.26 1.88 9.31
C GLU A 11 12.08 2.73 8.32
N ASP A 12 13.42 2.67 8.39
CA ASP A 12 14.29 3.45 7.52
C ASP A 12 14.12 3.06 6.04
N ARG A 13 13.98 1.76 5.76
CA ARG A 13 13.62 1.28 4.40
C ARG A 13 12.27 1.82 3.97
N THR A 14 11.28 1.79 4.85
CA THR A 14 9.93 2.28 4.55
C THR A 14 9.95 3.77 4.23
N ARG A 15 10.64 4.58 5.04
CA ARG A 15 10.84 6.02 4.79
C ARG A 15 11.54 6.25 3.44
N HIS A 16 12.53 5.43 3.10
CA HIS A 16 13.17 5.49 1.77
C HIS A 16 12.19 5.18 0.64
N VAL A 17 11.35 4.15 0.78
CA VAL A 17 10.30 3.84 -0.21
C VAL A 17 9.29 4.98 -0.33
N LEU A 18 8.87 5.60 0.78
CA LEU A 18 7.99 6.77 0.76
C LEU A 18 8.61 7.93 -0.03
N SER A 19 9.88 8.24 0.21
CA SER A 19 10.59 9.28 -0.55
C SER A 19 10.63 9.00 -2.06
N GLU A 20 10.69 7.73 -2.46
CA GLU A 20 10.68 7.32 -3.87
C GLU A 20 9.26 7.42 -4.48
N ILE A 21 8.23 7.00 -3.74
CA ILE A 21 6.83 7.07 -4.18
C ILE A 21 6.38 8.53 -4.35
N PHE A 22 6.64 9.34 -3.33
CA PHE A 22 6.20 10.72 -3.24
C PHE A 22 7.24 11.72 -3.77
N GLY A 23 8.36 11.26 -4.30
CA GLY A 23 9.47 12.12 -4.75
C GLY A 23 9.03 13.11 -5.81
N GLY A 24 8.99 14.41 -5.49
CA GLY A 24 8.52 15.46 -6.39
C GLY A 24 7.00 15.69 -6.38
N CYS A 25 6.26 15.15 -5.41
CA CYS A 25 4.92 15.63 -5.05
C CYS A 25 5.05 16.71 -3.96
N SER A 26 4.14 17.68 -3.93
CA SER A 26 3.97 18.50 -2.73
C SER A 26 3.28 17.64 -1.66
N LEU A 27 3.86 17.61 -0.46
CA LEU A 27 3.34 16.91 0.70
C LEU A 27 2.79 17.89 1.75
N ASP A 28 2.31 19.06 1.29
CA ASP A 28 1.83 20.11 2.21
C ASP A 28 0.50 19.73 2.88
N LYS A 29 -0.33 18.92 2.19
CA LYS A 29 -1.65 18.51 2.67
C LYS A 29 -1.73 17.07 3.21
N VAL A 30 -0.80 16.18 2.84
CA VAL A 30 -0.90 14.75 3.17
C VAL A 30 0.41 14.22 3.75
N GLY A 31 0.31 13.60 4.92
CA GLY A 31 1.41 12.93 5.60
C GLY A 31 1.22 11.42 5.61
N VAL A 32 2.24 10.72 6.09
CA VAL A 32 2.18 9.28 6.36
C VAL A 32 2.55 9.05 7.81
N ARG A 33 1.82 8.18 8.50
CA ARG A 33 2.18 7.69 9.82
C ARG A 33 2.47 6.21 9.75
N LEU A 34 3.65 5.81 10.19
CA LEU A 34 4.06 4.41 10.26
C LEU A 34 3.35 3.71 11.44
N TRP A 35 3.43 2.37 11.46
CA TRP A 35 2.79 1.52 12.47
C TRP A 35 3.38 1.68 13.88
N ASP A 36 4.60 2.20 13.98
CA ASP A 36 5.29 2.57 15.23
C ASP A 36 4.87 3.95 15.75
N GLY A 37 4.04 4.68 14.99
CA GLY A 37 3.62 6.05 15.29
C GLY A 37 4.50 7.13 14.67
N THR A 38 5.63 6.77 14.03
CA THR A 38 6.52 7.76 13.42
C THR A 38 5.82 8.46 12.25
N ALA A 39 5.87 9.79 12.24
CA ALA A 39 5.38 10.61 11.13
C ALA A 39 6.42 10.74 10.01
N TRP A 40 5.95 10.90 8.78
CA TRP A 40 6.74 11.15 7.58
C TRP A 40 6.00 12.14 6.65
N PRO A 41 6.68 13.08 5.98
CA PRO A 41 8.14 13.30 5.98
C PRO A 41 8.66 14.01 7.24
N ASP A 42 7.78 14.64 8.00
CA ASP A 42 8.08 15.32 9.27
C ASP A 42 6.85 15.28 10.19
N GLU A 43 6.98 15.79 11.42
CA GLU A 43 5.89 15.82 12.41
C GLU A 43 4.88 16.96 12.18
N ARG A 44 4.98 17.71 11.06
CA ARG A 44 4.04 18.80 10.82
C ARG A 44 2.63 18.24 10.62
N PRO A 45 1.61 18.82 11.26
CA PRO A 45 0.23 18.43 11.05
C PRO A 45 -0.17 18.72 9.61
N ARG A 46 -0.92 17.80 9.02
CA ARG A 46 -1.38 17.85 7.63
C ARG A 46 -2.88 17.55 7.61
N ALA A 47 -3.56 17.99 6.56
CA ALA A 47 -5.01 17.84 6.43
C ALA A 47 -5.42 16.36 6.42
N ALA A 48 -4.62 15.51 5.76
CA ALA A 48 -4.79 14.07 5.76
C ALA A 48 -3.53 13.33 6.20
N VAL A 49 -3.70 12.16 6.81
CA VAL A 49 -2.62 11.24 7.15
C VAL A 49 -2.95 9.83 6.70
N LEU A 50 -2.07 9.25 5.87
CA LEU A 50 -2.08 7.83 5.52
C LEU A 50 -1.47 7.05 6.68
N ALA A 51 -2.29 6.40 7.50
CA ALA A 51 -1.87 5.62 8.65
C ALA A 51 -1.60 4.16 8.26
N LEU A 52 -0.32 3.78 8.13
CA LEU A 52 0.10 2.42 7.84
C LEU A 52 -0.08 1.53 9.08
N LYS A 53 -0.82 0.43 8.95
CA LYS A 53 -1.11 -0.45 10.10
C LYS A 53 0.01 -1.45 10.40
N HIS A 54 0.90 -1.72 9.44
CA HIS A 54 2.02 -2.65 9.60
C HIS A 54 3.13 -2.46 8.54
N PRO A 55 4.33 -3.06 8.73
CA PRO A 55 5.45 -2.96 7.79
C PRO A 55 5.18 -3.30 6.32
N GLY A 56 4.26 -4.23 6.08
CA GLY A 56 3.91 -4.67 4.72
C GLY A 56 2.92 -3.78 3.98
N ALA A 57 2.41 -2.70 4.62
CA ALA A 57 1.26 -1.94 4.13
C ALA A 57 1.51 -1.35 2.74
N LEU A 58 2.67 -0.70 2.55
CA LEU A 58 3.06 -0.15 1.24
C LEU A 58 3.12 -1.23 0.15
N GLY A 59 3.58 -2.44 0.52
CA GLY A 59 3.59 -3.58 -0.40
C GLY A 59 2.19 -4.02 -0.80
N GLN A 60 1.22 -4.01 0.14
CA GLN A 60 -0.17 -4.34 -0.18
C GLN A 60 -0.81 -3.29 -1.09
N MET A 61 -0.54 -2.00 -0.81
CA MET A 61 -1.08 -0.84 -1.54
C MET A 61 -0.55 -0.76 -2.98
N PHE A 62 0.77 -0.85 -3.17
CA PHE A 62 1.40 -0.41 -4.42
C PHE A 62 1.88 -1.53 -5.33
N LEU A 63 2.09 -2.77 -4.83
CA LEU A 63 2.50 -3.88 -5.70
C LEU A 63 1.47 -4.26 -6.78
N PRO A 64 0.16 -4.24 -6.52
CA PRO A 64 -0.82 -4.46 -7.58
C PRO A 64 -0.70 -3.42 -8.70
N GLY A 65 -0.27 -2.20 -8.38
CA GLY A 65 -0.11 -1.11 -9.35
C GLY A 65 -1.43 -0.70 -10.01
N THR A 66 -2.55 -0.88 -9.31
CA THR A 66 -3.92 -0.58 -9.77
C THR A 66 -4.72 0.07 -8.64
N GLU A 67 -5.73 0.86 -9.02
CA GLU A 67 -6.69 1.49 -8.08
C GLU A 67 -7.41 0.44 -7.24
N VAL A 68 -7.81 -0.67 -7.87
CA VAL A 68 -8.44 -1.81 -7.20
C VAL A 68 -7.53 -2.37 -6.11
N GLY A 69 -6.22 -2.50 -6.36
CA GLY A 69 -5.29 -2.99 -5.35
C GLY A 69 -5.14 -2.05 -4.15
N LEU A 70 -5.21 -0.74 -4.38
CA LEU A 70 -5.19 0.26 -3.31
C LEU A 70 -6.49 0.19 -2.49
N ALA A 71 -7.65 0.08 -3.15
CA ALA A 71 -8.93 -0.10 -2.48
C ALA A 71 -9.00 -1.41 -1.68
N GLU A 72 -8.49 -2.53 -2.23
CA GLU A 72 -8.37 -3.80 -1.51
C GLU A 72 -7.51 -3.66 -0.26
N ALA A 73 -6.37 -2.94 -0.33
CA ALA A 73 -5.51 -2.72 0.83
C ALA A 73 -6.18 -1.86 1.93
N TYR A 74 -7.02 -0.90 1.55
CA TYR A 74 -7.84 -0.14 2.51
C TYR A 74 -8.87 -1.05 3.19
N LEU A 75 -9.61 -1.84 2.40
CA LEU A 75 -10.63 -2.78 2.91
C LEU A 75 -10.04 -3.89 3.78
N ASP A 76 -8.84 -4.40 3.44
CA ASP A 76 -8.12 -5.41 4.23
C ASP A 76 -7.47 -4.83 5.51
N ASN A 77 -7.67 -3.52 5.77
CA ASN A 77 -7.13 -2.74 6.89
C ASN A 77 -5.59 -2.75 6.94
N ASP A 78 -4.94 -2.67 5.78
CA ASP A 78 -3.48 -2.55 5.70
C ASP A 78 -3.04 -1.09 5.92
N PHE A 79 -3.89 -0.12 5.57
CA PHE A 79 -3.74 1.30 5.88
C PHE A 79 -5.10 1.96 6.09
N ASP A 80 -5.08 3.18 6.62
CA ASP A 80 -6.28 4.00 6.86
C ASP A 80 -5.99 5.47 6.54
N ILE A 81 -7.05 6.28 6.44
CA ILE A 81 -6.96 7.71 6.12
C ILE A 81 -7.54 8.48 7.29
N GLU A 82 -6.71 9.29 7.93
CA GLU A 82 -7.11 10.17 9.02
C GLU A 82 -7.23 11.61 8.53
N GLY A 83 -8.25 12.33 9.00
CA GLY A 83 -8.49 13.72 8.62
C GLY A 83 -9.31 13.85 7.33
N ASP A 84 -8.90 14.79 6.48
CA ASP A 84 -9.61 15.17 5.25
C ASP A 84 -9.40 14.13 4.14
N ILE A 85 -10.45 13.39 3.81
CA ILE A 85 -10.41 12.37 2.77
C ILE A 85 -10.24 12.97 1.36
N GLU A 86 -10.73 14.17 1.09
CA GLU A 86 -10.58 14.83 -0.22
C GLU A 86 -9.11 15.15 -0.48
N ALA A 87 -8.40 15.67 0.54
CA ALA A 87 -6.97 15.91 0.45
C ALA A 87 -6.15 14.63 0.20
N ALA A 88 -6.60 13.47 0.71
CA ALA A 88 -5.96 12.19 0.42
C ALA A 88 -6.17 11.73 -1.03
N PHE A 89 -7.35 11.98 -1.62
CA PHE A 89 -7.65 11.63 -3.01
C PHE A 89 -6.86 12.47 -4.03
N GLU A 90 -6.62 13.76 -3.77
CA GLU A 90 -5.77 14.61 -4.63
C GLU A 90 -4.38 13.98 -4.87
N ILE A 91 -3.86 13.25 -3.87
CA ILE A 91 -2.58 12.55 -3.98
C ILE A 91 -2.73 11.19 -4.67
N ALA A 92 -3.85 10.48 -4.48
CA ALA A 92 -4.07 9.18 -5.09
C ALA A 92 -3.98 9.23 -6.63
N ASP A 93 -4.61 10.24 -7.25
CA ASP A 93 -4.57 10.44 -8.71
C ASP A 93 -3.14 10.70 -9.22
N LEU A 94 -2.37 11.51 -8.49
CA LEU A 94 -0.97 11.80 -8.79
C LEU A 94 -0.09 10.53 -8.67
N LEU A 95 -0.33 9.70 -7.67
CA LEU A 95 0.39 8.45 -7.45
C LEU A 95 0.07 7.43 -8.53
N LEU A 96 -1.20 7.25 -8.88
CA LEU A 96 -1.66 6.32 -9.93
C LEU A 96 -1.14 6.74 -11.31
N GLY A 97 -1.13 8.04 -11.61
CA GLY A 97 -0.53 8.57 -12.83
C GLY A 97 0.97 8.30 -12.93
N ARG A 98 1.71 8.36 -11.81
CA ARG A 98 3.15 8.03 -11.77
C ARG A 98 3.44 6.55 -11.87
N LEU A 99 2.55 5.72 -11.34
CA LEU A 99 2.66 4.28 -11.48
C LEU A 99 2.58 3.88 -12.96
N ASN A 100 1.99 4.64 -13.88
CA ASN A 100 1.96 4.26 -15.29
C ASN A 100 3.33 4.22 -16.02
N ASP A 101 4.40 4.77 -15.44
CA ASP A 101 5.75 4.63 -15.99
C ASP A 101 6.37 3.26 -15.64
N TRP A 102 6.50 2.40 -16.65
CA TRP A 102 7.06 1.04 -16.54
C TRP A 102 8.42 0.98 -15.83
N LYS A 103 9.34 1.93 -16.09
CA LYS A 103 10.68 1.91 -15.46
C LYS A 103 10.57 2.19 -13.96
N LYS A 104 9.69 3.11 -13.58
CA LYS A 104 9.40 3.42 -12.18
C LYS A 104 8.65 2.28 -11.50
N LYS A 105 7.73 1.59 -12.20
CA LYS A 105 7.07 0.37 -11.68
C LYS A 105 8.08 -0.68 -11.28
N VAL A 106 9.07 -1.00 -12.13
CA VAL A 106 10.06 -2.06 -11.83
C VAL A 106 10.93 -1.69 -10.64
N LYS A 107 11.44 -0.44 -10.59
CA LYS A 107 12.22 0.05 -9.43
C LYS A 107 11.40 -0.03 -8.15
N LEU A 108 10.17 0.47 -8.18
CA LEU A 108 9.28 0.51 -7.03
C LEU A 108 8.89 -0.90 -6.57
N ALA A 109 8.58 -1.81 -7.50
CA ALA A 109 8.29 -3.20 -7.19
C ALA A 109 9.48 -3.89 -6.50
N GLY A 110 10.70 -3.64 -6.95
CA GLY A 110 11.91 -4.15 -6.30
C GLY A 110 12.06 -3.68 -4.85
N LEU A 111 11.80 -2.40 -4.58
CA LEU A 111 11.83 -1.83 -3.24
C LEU A 111 10.73 -2.39 -2.34
N LEU A 112 9.51 -2.52 -2.86
CA LEU A 112 8.36 -3.05 -2.12
C LEU A 112 8.52 -4.55 -1.78
N VAL A 113 9.10 -5.33 -2.69
CA VAL A 113 9.39 -6.76 -2.46
C VAL A 113 10.40 -6.97 -1.32
N ALA A 114 11.27 -5.99 -1.07
CA ALA A 114 12.25 -6.01 0.01
C ALA A 114 11.66 -5.66 1.39
N LEU A 115 10.42 -5.17 1.47
CA LEU A 115 9.71 -4.94 2.74
C LEU A 115 9.17 -6.26 3.30
N PRO A 116 9.06 -6.40 4.63
CA PRO A 116 8.38 -7.54 5.24
C PRO A 116 6.85 -7.44 5.03
N ASP A 117 6.21 -8.56 4.73
CA ASP A 117 4.76 -8.73 4.58
C ASP A 117 4.07 -8.73 5.96
N ARG A 118 2.73 -8.67 5.97
CA ARG A 118 1.87 -8.58 7.17
C ARG A 118 2.21 -9.54 8.31
N ASN A 119 2.74 -10.73 8.00
CA ASN A 119 3.13 -11.77 8.97
C ASN A 119 4.65 -11.85 9.23
N GLY A 120 5.43 -10.80 8.91
CA GLY A 120 6.89 -10.84 8.95
C GLY A 120 7.53 -11.76 7.90
N ARG A 121 6.75 -12.18 6.88
CA ARG A 121 7.21 -13.04 5.77
C ARG A 121 7.67 -12.17 4.61
N SER A 122 8.41 -12.70 3.64
CA SER A 122 8.85 -11.89 2.50
C SER A 122 7.67 -11.50 1.58
N THR A 123 7.53 -10.21 1.29
CA THR A 123 6.58 -9.66 0.31
C THR A 123 6.76 -10.27 -1.10
N MET A 124 7.96 -10.78 -1.40
CA MET A 124 8.26 -11.60 -2.59
C MET A 124 7.30 -12.77 -2.78
N ARG A 125 6.89 -13.45 -1.70
CA ARG A 125 5.94 -14.58 -1.80
C ARG A 125 4.55 -14.13 -2.27
N ARG A 126 4.12 -12.92 -1.91
CA ARG A 126 2.84 -12.36 -2.40
C ARG A 126 2.96 -11.98 -3.87
N ALA A 127 4.02 -11.27 -4.24
CA ALA A 127 4.29 -10.91 -5.64
C ALA A 127 4.35 -12.15 -6.54
N ALA A 128 5.04 -13.20 -6.11
CA ALA A 128 5.10 -14.48 -6.84
C ALA A 128 3.72 -15.13 -7.02
N ARG A 129 2.83 -15.07 -6.01
CA ARG A 129 1.45 -15.58 -6.11
C ARG A 129 0.57 -14.79 -7.08
N GLN A 130 0.86 -13.50 -7.27
CA GLN A 130 0.12 -12.65 -8.21
C GLN A 130 0.63 -12.84 -9.65
N LEU A 131 1.92 -13.08 -9.84
CA LEU A 131 2.54 -13.25 -11.16
C LEU A 131 2.46 -14.69 -11.71
N LEU A 132 2.41 -15.70 -10.84
CA LEU A 132 2.29 -17.10 -11.24
C LEU A 132 0.84 -17.56 -11.05
N PRO A 133 0.06 -17.83 -12.12
CA PRO A 133 -1.22 -18.48 -12.01
C PRO A 133 -1.02 -19.83 -11.31
N ARG A 134 -1.66 -20.04 -10.16
CA ARG A 134 -1.50 -21.27 -9.38
C ARG A 134 -2.04 -22.45 -10.21
N ILE A 135 -1.15 -23.30 -10.72
CA ILE A 135 -1.53 -24.62 -11.23
C ILE A 135 -2.12 -25.40 -10.04
N ARG A 136 -3.40 -25.78 -10.19
CA ARG A 136 -4.25 -26.37 -9.14
C ARG A 136 -3.61 -27.60 -8.49
N GLY A 137 -3.58 -27.60 -7.17
CA GLY A 137 -3.44 -28.80 -6.33
C GLY A 137 -4.21 -28.60 -5.03
N ARG A 138 -5.26 -29.41 -4.81
CA ARG A 138 -6.22 -29.34 -3.71
C ARG A 138 -5.53 -29.32 -2.34
N ARG A 139 -5.73 -28.24 -1.57
CA ARG A 139 -5.96 -28.18 -0.11
C ARG A 139 -5.80 -26.74 0.38
N SER A 140 -6.90 -26.00 0.41
CA SER A 140 -7.25 -25.12 1.51
C SER A 140 -8.70 -24.68 1.29
N LEU A 141 -9.63 -25.39 1.92
CA LEU A 141 -10.86 -24.75 2.37
C LEU A 141 -10.45 -23.69 3.42
N LEU A 142 -11.25 -22.62 3.49
CA LEU A 142 -11.14 -21.45 4.36
C LEU A 142 -10.27 -20.29 3.85
N GLU A 143 -10.98 -19.45 3.09
CA GLU A 143 -11.05 -17.99 3.14
C GLU A 143 -10.81 -17.33 1.78
N ARG A 144 -11.77 -16.50 1.41
CA ARG A 144 -11.98 -15.82 0.13
C ARG A 144 -12.77 -16.64 -0.89
N ASP A 145 -14.06 -16.79 -0.57
CA ASP A 145 -15.12 -16.85 -1.58
C ASP A 145 -15.09 -15.51 -2.33
N ARG A 146 -14.25 -15.42 -3.36
CA ARG A 146 -14.16 -14.25 -4.23
C ARG A 146 -15.32 -14.32 -5.20
N ARG A 147 -16.52 -13.96 -4.72
CA ARG A 147 -17.65 -13.69 -5.61
C ARG A 147 -17.33 -12.40 -6.34
N ALA A 148 -17.19 -12.51 -7.66
CA ALA A 148 -17.25 -11.37 -8.54
C ALA A 148 -18.63 -10.73 -8.37
N VAL A 149 -18.70 -9.59 -7.70
CA VAL A 149 -19.90 -8.78 -7.65
C VAL A 149 -19.73 -7.72 -8.74
N THR A 150 -20.33 -7.97 -9.89
CA THR A 150 -20.60 -6.92 -10.88
C THR A 150 -21.69 -6.04 -10.29
N PHE A 151 -21.31 -4.93 -9.66
CA PHE A 151 -22.26 -3.90 -9.24
C PHE A 151 -22.68 -3.08 -10.47
N HIS A 152 -23.88 -3.34 -10.98
CA HIS A 152 -24.60 -2.38 -11.83
C HIS A 152 -25.48 -1.53 -10.91
N TYR A 153 -25.17 -0.24 -10.78
CA TYR A 153 -26.15 0.71 -10.26
C TYR A 153 -27.11 1.05 -11.41
N ASP A 154 -28.33 0.55 -11.31
CA ASP A 154 -29.46 1.07 -12.06
C ASP A 154 -30.14 2.11 -11.16
N VAL A 155 -29.88 3.39 -11.43
CA VAL A 155 -30.63 4.49 -10.83
C VAL A 155 -31.58 5.02 -11.89
N SER A 156 -32.81 4.48 -11.86
CA SER A 156 -33.95 5.09 -12.52
C SER A 156 -34.25 6.41 -11.81
N ASN A 157 -34.13 7.51 -12.56
CA ASN A 157 -34.56 8.83 -12.10
C ASN A 157 -36.06 8.96 -12.41
N ASP A 158 -36.83 9.42 -11.42
CA ASP A 158 -38.20 9.90 -11.62
C ASP A 158 -38.21 11.16 -12.51
#